data_AF-Q6LBP0-F1
#
_entry.id   AF-Q6LBP0-F1
#
_cell.length_a   1.000
_cell.length_b   1.000
_cell.length_c   1.000
_cell.angle_alpha   90.00
_cell.angle_beta   90.00
_cell.angle_gamma   90.00
#
_symmetry.space_group_name_H-M   'P 1'
#
loop_
_entity.id
_entity.type
_entity.pdbx_description
1 polymer ?
#
loop_
_entity_poly.entity_id
_entity_poly.type
_entity_poly.pdbx_seq_one_letter_code
_entity_poly.pdbx_strand_id
1 'polypeptide(L)' 'DGRYWVMWKLPMFGCTEASQVLNEVNECAKAYPNAFIRVIGFDNVRQVQCISFIVHKPEYN' A
#
# COMPACT_ATOMS: atom_id res chain seq x y z
N ASP A 1 0.65 12.25 -15.75
CA ASP A 1 -0.48 11.31 -15.60
C ASP A 1 -0.03 10.10 -14.78
N GLY A 2 -0.92 9.26 -14.25
CA GLY A 2 -0.55 8.03 -13.51
C GLY A 2 -0.01 8.21 -12.08
N ARG A 3 -0.18 9.40 -11.48
CA ARG A 3 0.24 9.69 -10.08
C ARG A 3 -0.57 8.89 -9.04
N TYR A 4 -1.87 8.77 -9.30
CA TYR A 4 -2.81 8.03 -8.44
C TYR A 4 -2.93 6.59 -8.90
N TRP A 5 -2.94 5.69 -7.92
CA TRP A 5 -3.21 4.26 -8.10
C TRP A 5 -4.50 3.90 -7.37
N VAL A 6 -5.05 2.73 -7.66
CA VAL A 6 -6.23 2.20 -6.96
C VAL A 6 -5.86 1.90 -5.51
N MET A 7 -6.68 2.36 -4.57
CA MET A 7 -6.49 2.09 -3.14
C MET A 7 -6.95 0.66 -2.82
N TRP A 8 -6.12 -0.09 -2.10
CA TRP A 8 -6.51 -1.36 -1.50
C TRP A 8 -7.24 -1.09 -0.18
N LYS A 9 -8.54 -1.43 -0.13
CA LYS A 9 -9.40 -1.18 1.03
C LYS A 9 -9.38 0.30 1.46
N LEU A 10 -9.06 0.58 2.72
CA LEU A 10 -9.05 1.91 3.35
C LEU A 10 -7.76 2.07 4.17
N PRO A 11 -7.36 3.31 4.54
CA PRO A 11 -6.26 3.50 5.47
C PRO A 11 -6.49 2.74 6.78
N MET A 12 -5.43 2.09 7.28
CA MET A 12 -5.49 1.28 8.49
C MET A 12 -5.44 2.15 9.76
N PHE A 13 -6.48 2.95 10.00
CA PHE A 13 -6.58 3.82 11.17
C PHE A 13 -6.48 3.01 12.47
N GLY A 14 -5.61 3.45 13.39
CA GLY A 14 -5.41 2.78 14.68
C GLY A 14 -4.59 1.48 14.63
N CYS A 15 -4.06 1.08 13.47
CA CYS A 15 -3.14 -0.05 13.37
C CYS A 15 -1.83 0.24 14.11
N THR A 16 -1.50 -0.61 15.09
CA THR A 16 -0.24 -0.52 15.86
C THR A 16 0.77 -1.60 15.49
N GLU A 17 0.32 -2.66 14.80
CA GLU A 17 1.13 -3.84 14.49
C GLU A 17 1.54 -3.87 13.02
N ALA A 18 2.84 -3.83 12.74
CA ALA A 18 3.37 -3.85 11.37
C ALA A 18 3.00 -5.14 10.61
N SER A 19 2.82 -6.25 11.33
CA SER A 19 2.41 -7.54 10.75
C SER A 19 1.04 -7.46 10.06
N GLN A 20 0.11 -6.64 10.55
CA GLN A 20 -1.19 -6.44 9.92
C GLN A 20 -1.07 -5.78 8.55
N VAL A 21 -0.16 -4.80 8.42
CA VAL A 21 0.13 -4.15 7.12
C VAL A 21 0.73 -5.16 6.15
N LEU A 22 1.68 -5.99 6.60
CA LEU A 22 2.29 -7.03 5.76
C LEU A 22 1.26 -8.08 5.30
N ASN A 23 0.31 -8.45 6.16
CA ASN A 23 -0.77 -9.36 5.80
C ASN A 23 -1.63 -8.77 4.67
N GLU A 24 -2.00 -7.50 4.75
CA GLU A 24 -2.78 -6.84 3.70
C GLU A 24 -2.00 -6.69 2.38
N VAL A 25 -0.68 -6.44 2.44
CA VAL A 25 0.18 -6.45 1.25
C VAL A 25 0.16 -7.82 0.58
N ASN A 26 0.28 -8.90 1.36
CA ASN A 26 0.23 -10.26 0.83
C ASN A 26 -1.14 -10.61 0.23
N GLU A 27 -2.24 -10.21 0.87
CA GLU A 27 -3.58 -10.43 0.32
C GLU A 27 -3.82 -9.61 -0.96
N CYS A 28 -3.30 -8.38 -1.03
CA CYS A 28 -3.35 -7.56 -2.24
C CYS A 28 -2.54 -8.21 -3.38
N ALA A 29 -1.34 -8.73 -3.09
CA ALA A 29 -0.51 -9.44 -4.07
C ALA A 29 -1.15 -10.73 -4.56
N LYS A 30 -1.81 -11.49 -3.69
CA LYS A 30 -2.57 -12.70 -4.09
C LYS A 30 -3.75 -12.35 -4.99
N ALA A 31 -4.50 -11.29 -4.67
CA ALA A 31 -5.64 -10.85 -5.46
C ALA A 31 -5.22 -10.25 -6.82
N TYR A 32 -4.07 -9.57 -6.86
CA TYR A 32 -3.55 -8.89 -8.03
C TYR A 32 -2.06 -9.22 -8.26
N PRO A 33 -1.73 -10.45 -8.71
CA PRO A 33 -0.34 -10.90 -8.81
C PRO A 33 0.51 -10.08 -9.80
N ASN A 34 -0.12 -9.55 -10.85
CA ASN A 34 0.54 -8.78 -11.90
C ASN A 34 0.55 -7.27 -11.65
N ALA A 35 0.12 -6.80 -10.47
CA ALA A 35 0.09 -5.37 -10.15
C ALA A 35 1.38 -4.92 -9.42
N PHE A 36 1.76 -3.66 -9.63
CA PHE A 36 2.68 -3.00 -8.69
C PHE A 36 1.92 -2.63 -7.42
N ILE A 37 2.52 -2.89 -6.25
CA ILE A 37 1.92 -2.54 -4.95
C ILE A 37 2.89 -1.63 -4.21
N ARG A 38 2.34 -0.55 -3.65
CA ARG A 38 3.08 0.41 -2.84
C ARG A 38 2.37 0.64 -1.52
N VAL A 39 3.15 0.84 -0.46
CA VAL A 39 2.65 1.31 0.83
C VAL A 39 2.82 2.82 0.89
N ILE A 40 1.77 3.50 1.32
CA ILE A 40 1.73 4.95 1.52
C ILE A 40 1.28 5.24 2.95
N GLY A 41 1.75 6.37 3.50
CA GLY A 41 1.38 6.81 4.84
C GLY A 41 0.97 8.27 4.83
N PHE A 42 0.00 8.58 5.69
CA PHE A 42 -0.57 9.92 5.84
C PHE A 42 -0.29 10.45 7.24
N ASP A 43 0.15 11.70 7.31
CA ASP A 43 0.23 12.47 8.54
C ASP A 43 -1.04 13.31 8.63
N ASN A 44 -1.90 12.98 9.61
CA ASN A 44 -3.18 13.65 9.79
C ASN A 44 -3.04 15.07 10.38
N VAL A 45 -1.95 15.36 11.11
CA VAL A 45 -1.68 16.69 11.67
C VAL A 45 -1.25 17.63 10.56
N ARG A 46 -0.34 17.18 9.70
CA ARG A 46 0.14 17.96 8.55
C ARG A 46 -0.81 17.92 7.36
N GLN A 47 -1.78 17.02 7.35
CA GLN A 47 -2.74 16.78 6.27
C GLN A 47 -2.07 16.46 4.92
N VAL A 48 -1.00 15.65 4.96
CA VAL A 48 -0.24 15.26 3.76
C VAL A 48 0.08 13.78 3.74
N GLN A 49 0.26 13.25 2.53
CA GLN A 49 0.94 11.97 2.35
C GLN A 49 2.44 12.17 2.59
N CYS A 50 2.99 11.51 3.62
CA CYS A 50 4.37 11.72 4.07
C CYS A 50 5.35 10.64 3.58
N ILE A 51 4.85 9.50 3.11
CA ILE A 51 5.68 8.39 2.63
C ILE A 51 5.02 7.65 1.46
N SER A 52 5.86 7.08 0.59
CA SER A 52 5.45 6.23 -0.53
C SER A 52 6.61 5.35 -0.97
N PHE A 53 6.50 4.02 -0.85
CA PHE A 53 7.51 3.08 -1.32
C PHE A 53 6.90 1.81 -1.90
N ILE A 54 7.59 1.19 -2.86
CA ILE A 54 7.16 -0.06 -3.50
C ILE A 54 7.41 -1.25 -2.57
N VAL A 55 6.46 -2.17 -2.51
CA VAL A 55 6.54 -3.41 -1.72
C VAL A 55 6.36 -4.68 -2.55
N HIS A 56 5.70 -4.58 -3.71
CA HIS A 56 5.57 -5.69 -4.67
C HIS A 56 5.84 -5.18 -6.08
N LYS A 57 6.60 -5.96 -6.84
CA LYS A 57 6.81 -5.76 -8.27
C LYS A 57 6.36 -7.04 -8.97
N PRO A 58 5.52 -6.96 -10.01
CA PRO A 58 5.17 -8.14 -10.78
C PRO A 58 6.42 -8.70 -11.46
N GLU A 59 6.54 -10.03 -11.47
CA GLU A 59 7.57 -10.70 -12.26
C GLU A 59 7.20 -10.58 -13.74
N TYR A 60 8.13 -10.06 -14.54
CA TYR A 60 8.06 -10.16 -15.99
C TYR A 60 9.01 -11.28 -16.39
N ASN A 61 8.48 -12.33 -17.04
CA ASN A 61 9.29 -13.29 -17.78
C ASN A 61 9.83 -12.66 -19.06
#